data_AF-A0A452Y1D7-F1
#
_entry.id   AF-A0A452Y1D7-F1
#
_cell.length_a   1.000
_cell.length_b   1.000
_cell.length_c   1.000
_cell.angle_alpha   90.00
_cell.angle_beta   90.00
_cell.angle_gamma   90.00
#
_symmetry.space_group_name_H-M   'P 1'
#
loop_
_entity.id
_entity.type
_entity.pdbx_description
1 polymer ?
#
loop_
_entity_poly.entity_id
_entity_poly.type
_entity_poly.pdbx_seq_one_letter_code
_entity_poly.pdbx_strand_id
1 'polypeptide(L)'
;QLSKPIKAEEAHELGLVDAVVSPNDLLNDARRWALDICESKRPWVRALYKTDKLESPEVAREILNSARVQSRKQAANLQHPLVCIDAVEEGIVSGPRAGLRKEAMAFQELFFSGTCKSLIHVFFSQRATSKVKNKEKNIVLVPEKMSCI
;
A
#
# COMPACT_ATOMS: atom_id res chain seq x y z
N GLN A 1 5.27 -8.77 7.78
CA GLN A 1 4.08 -8.82 6.91
C GLN A 1 4.19 -7.68 5.90
N LEU A 2 4.05 -7.99 4.61
CA LEU A 2 3.92 -6.98 3.55
C LEU A 2 2.49 -6.39 3.61
N SER A 3 2.35 -5.09 3.32
CA SER A 3 1.07 -4.38 3.20
C SER A 3 0.22 -4.32 4.47
N LYS A 4 0.80 -3.83 5.58
CA LYS A 4 0.05 -3.61 6.82
C LYS A 4 -0.81 -2.34 6.74
N PRO A 5 -2.07 -2.37 7.22
CA PRO A 5 -2.84 -1.15 7.40
C PRO A 5 -2.24 -0.30 8.54
N ILE A 6 -2.43 1.02 8.44
CA ILE A 6 -2.05 2.00 9.45
C ILE A 6 -3.30 2.59 10.11
N LYS A 7 -3.24 2.90 11.41
CA LYS A 7 -4.36 3.55 12.12
C LYS A 7 -4.37 5.06 11.86
N ALA A 8 -5.52 5.70 12.09
CA ALA A 8 -5.69 7.14 11.86
C ALA A 8 -4.71 8.00 12.70
N GLU A 9 -4.51 7.64 13.97
CA GLU A 9 -3.60 8.34 14.90
C GLU A 9 -2.16 8.29 14.40
N GLU A 10 -1.65 7.09 14.10
CA GLU A 10 -0.30 6.88 13.56
C GLU A 10 -0.13 7.58 12.20
N ALA A 11 -1.16 7.52 11.33
CA ALA A 11 -1.15 8.23 10.05
C ALA A 11 -1.10 9.75 10.22
N HIS A 12 -1.67 10.30 11.30
CA HIS A 12 -1.59 11.72 11.61
C HIS A 12 -0.21 12.11 12.10
N GLU A 13 0.40 11.32 12.99
CA GLU A 13 1.78 11.51 13.44
C GLU A 13 2.78 11.48 12.28
N LEU A 14 2.58 10.55 11.34
CA LEU A 14 3.39 10.47 10.12
C LEU A 14 3.05 11.54 9.08
N GLY A 15 2.03 12.38 9.33
CA GLY A 15 1.56 13.45 8.43
C GLY A 15 1.01 12.96 7.09
N LEU A 16 0.46 11.74 7.07
CA LEU A 16 -0.37 11.22 5.97
C LEU A 16 -1.81 11.74 6.07
N VAL A 17 -2.29 11.98 7.30
CA VAL A 17 -3.61 12.53 7.60
C VAL A 17 -3.44 13.86 8.33
N ASP A 18 -4.11 14.91 7.86
CA ASP A 18 -3.94 16.25 8.43
C ASP A 18 -4.69 16.45 9.77
N ALA A 19 -5.77 15.71 10.02
CA ALA A 19 -6.52 15.75 11.27
C ALA A 19 -7.33 14.45 11.51
N VAL A 20 -7.49 14.09 12.78
CA VAL A 20 -8.33 12.96 13.22
C VAL A 20 -9.49 13.50 14.04
N VAL A 21 -10.71 13.15 13.65
CA VAL A 21 -11.95 13.69 14.23
C VAL A 21 -12.97 12.58 14.48
N SER A 22 -14.00 12.89 15.26
CA SER A 22 -15.15 12.01 15.47
C SER A 22 -15.85 11.67 14.15
N PRO A 23 -16.37 10.44 13.96
CA PRO A 23 -17.11 10.07 12.75
C PRO A 23 -18.28 11.00 12.43
N ASN A 24 -18.93 11.55 13.46
CA ASN A 24 -20.09 12.44 13.31
C ASN A 24 -19.71 13.83 12.78
N ASP A 25 -18.47 14.27 13.01
CA ASP A 25 -17.99 15.61 12.68
C ASP A 25 -17.15 15.64 11.38
N LEU A 26 -16.77 14.48 10.87
CA LEU A 26 -15.88 14.31 9.71
C LEU A 26 -16.22 15.22 8.53
N LEU A 27 -17.48 15.22 8.10
CA LEU A 27 -17.91 16.03 6.96
C LEU A 27 -17.94 17.53 7.27
N ASN A 28 -18.29 17.91 8.49
CA ASN A 28 -18.33 19.31 8.90
C ASN A 28 -16.92 19.90 8.96
N ASP A 29 -15.98 19.16 9.55
CA ASP A 29 -14.59 19.58 9.67
C ASP A 29 -13.87 19.55 8.32
N ALA A 30 -14.13 18.57 7.46
CA ALA A 30 -13.59 18.56 6.09
C ALA A 30 -14.07 19.77 5.27
N ARG A 31 -15.34 20.17 5.41
CA ARG A 31 -15.88 21.37 4.74
C ARG A 31 -15.23 22.64 5.26
N ARG A 32 -15.09 22.78 6.58
CA ARG A 32 -14.38 23.91 7.20
C ARG A 32 -12.93 23.97 6.72
N TRP A 33 -12.26 22.82 6.64
CA TRP A 33 -10.89 22.72 6.14
C TRP A 33 -10.75 23.20 4.70
N ALA A 34 -11.70 22.83 3.83
CA ALA A 34 -11.72 23.28 2.45
C ALA A 34 -11.95 24.80 2.35
N LEU A 35 -12.84 25.36 3.18
CA LEU A 35 -13.05 26.81 3.25
C LEU A 35 -11.81 27.54 3.77
N ASP A 36 -11.13 27.00 4.80
CA ASP A 36 -9.88 27.56 5.31
C ASP A 36 -8.79 27.62 4.23
N ILE A 37 -8.69 26.61 3.36
CA ILE A 37 -7.76 26.62 2.21
C ILE A 37 -8.17 27.71 1.21
N CYS A 38 -9.47 27.82 0.89
CA CYS A 38 -9.99 28.82 -0.03
C CYS A 38 -9.73 30.26 0.46
N GLU A 39 -9.95 30.49 1.76
CA GLU A 39 -9.71 31.76 2.44
C GLU A 39 -8.23 32.01 2.77
N SER A 40 -7.32 31.16 2.30
CA SER A 40 -5.88 31.24 2.54
C SER A 40 -5.48 31.22 4.02
N LYS A 41 -6.35 30.72 4.90
CA LYS A 41 -6.05 30.43 6.31
C LYS A 41 -5.17 29.18 6.46
N ARG A 42 -5.14 28.33 5.44
CA ARG A 42 -4.31 27.12 5.36
C ARG A 42 -3.58 27.06 4.00
N PRO A 43 -2.37 26.48 3.96
CA PRO A 43 -1.64 26.34 2.72
C PRO A 43 -2.30 25.31 1.80
N TRP A 44 -2.38 25.63 0.50
CA TRP A 44 -2.73 24.66 -0.52
C TRP A 44 -1.49 23.84 -0.91
N VAL A 45 -1.33 22.68 -0.28
CA VAL A 45 -0.17 21.79 -0.51
C VAL A 45 -0.48 20.76 -1.58
N ARG A 46 0.44 20.60 -2.55
CA ARG A 46 0.37 19.54 -3.58
C ARG A 46 1.31 18.39 -3.18
N ALA A 47 0.75 17.31 -2.65
CA ALA A 47 1.52 16.17 -2.15
C ALA A 47 2.55 15.61 -3.15
N LEU A 48 2.23 15.59 -4.45
CA LEU A 48 3.11 15.07 -5.50
C LEU A 48 4.46 15.81 -5.59
N TYR A 49 4.52 17.08 -5.20
CA TYR A 49 5.73 17.91 -5.30
C TYR A 49 6.36 18.18 -3.93
N LYS A 50 5.86 17.54 -2.88
CA LYS A 50 6.32 17.73 -1.52
C LYS A 50 7.60 16.90 -1.28
N THR A 51 8.68 17.57 -0.88
CA THR A 51 10.01 16.96 -0.70
C THR A 51 10.55 17.11 0.72
N ASP A 52 9.78 17.67 1.65
CA ASP A 52 10.16 17.93 3.04
C ASP A 52 10.57 16.68 3.83
N LYS A 53 10.04 15.52 3.44
CA LYS A 53 10.30 14.21 4.05
C LYS A 53 11.21 13.31 3.21
N LEU A 54 11.75 13.81 2.10
CA LEU A 54 12.69 13.06 1.28
C LEU A 54 14.11 13.32 1.74
N GLU A 55 14.83 12.23 2.00
CA GLU A 55 16.26 12.27 2.29
C GLU A 55 17.07 12.68 1.05
N SER A 56 18.37 12.91 1.24
CA SER A 56 19.31 13.10 0.13
C SER A 56 19.26 11.88 -0.82
N PRO A 57 19.53 12.07 -2.12
CA PRO A 57 19.46 10.99 -3.10
C PRO A 57 20.41 9.82 -2.79
N GLU A 58 21.53 10.09 -2.11
CA GLU A 58 22.50 9.09 -1.66
C GLU A 58 21.92 8.20 -0.55
N VAL A 59 21.39 8.83 0.52
CA VAL A 59 20.76 8.11 1.64
C VAL A 59 19.52 7.37 1.18
N ALA A 60 18.70 7.98 0.32
CA ALA A 60 17.54 7.32 -0.28
C ALA A 60 17.94 6.05 -1.04
N ARG A 61 19.05 6.08 -1.79
CA ARG A 61 19.55 4.91 -2.53
C ARG A 61 19.95 3.78 -1.59
N GLU A 62 20.61 4.08 -0.47
CA GLU A 62 21.00 3.08 0.54
C GLU A 62 19.78 2.42 1.19
N ILE A 63 18.77 3.21 1.53
CA ILE A 63 17.50 2.73 2.09
C ILE A 63 16.80 1.80 1.07
N LEU A 64 16.69 2.22 -0.18
CA LEU A 64 16.05 1.43 -1.24
C LEU A 64 16.80 0.13 -1.52
N ASN A 65 18.14 0.16 -1.52
CA ASN A 65 18.95 -1.05 -1.67
C ASN A 65 18.74 -2.03 -0.50
N SER A 66 18.66 -1.53 0.73
CA SER A 66 18.32 -2.33 1.90
C SER A 66 16.94 -2.96 1.78
N ALA A 67 15.95 -2.19 1.31
CA ALA A 67 14.60 -2.68 1.05
C ALA A 67 14.56 -3.77 -0.04
N ARG A 68 15.41 -3.69 -1.08
CA ARG A 68 15.53 -4.74 -2.10
C ARG A 68 16.06 -6.04 -1.51
N VAL A 69 17.11 -5.96 -0.68
CA VAL A 69 17.68 -7.14 0.00
C VAL A 69 16.65 -7.80 0.91
N GLN A 70 15.94 -7.00 1.71
CA GLN A 70 14.88 -7.51 2.58
C GLN A 70 13.74 -8.15 1.78
N SER A 71 13.31 -7.51 0.69
CA SER A 71 12.24 -8.00 -0.18
C SER A 71 12.58 -9.36 -0.79
N ARG A 72 13.82 -9.53 -1.28
CA ARG A 72 14.30 -10.83 -1.81
C ARG A 72 14.34 -11.92 -0.73
N LYS A 73 14.73 -11.57 0.50
CA LYS A 73 14.73 -12.53 1.63
C LYS A 73 13.32 -12.98 2.00
N GLN A 74 12.35 -12.06 1.99
CA GLN A 74 10.99 -12.36 2.43
C GLN A 74 10.16 -13.07 1.36
N ALA A 75 10.40 -12.78 0.08
CA ALA A 75 9.63 -13.35 -1.03
C ALA A 75 10.45 -13.42 -2.32
N ALA A 76 11.45 -14.32 -2.35
CA ALA A 76 12.34 -14.50 -3.50
C ALA A 76 11.60 -14.78 -4.82
N ASN A 77 10.41 -15.41 -4.75
CA ASN A 77 9.63 -15.81 -5.92
C ASN A 77 8.70 -14.70 -6.45
N LEU A 78 8.59 -13.57 -5.75
CA LEU A 78 7.69 -12.48 -6.11
C LEU A 78 8.49 -11.30 -6.67
N GLN A 79 8.18 -10.90 -7.90
CA GLN A 79 8.85 -9.78 -8.56
C GLN A 79 8.24 -8.42 -8.21
N HIS A 80 6.93 -8.39 -7.91
CA HIS A 80 6.22 -7.13 -7.68
C HIS A 80 6.83 -6.23 -6.57
N PRO A 81 7.39 -6.72 -5.45
CA PRO A 81 7.99 -5.83 -4.45
C PRO A 81 9.21 -5.07 -4.98
N LEU A 82 10.02 -5.71 -5.83
CA LEU A 82 11.20 -5.07 -6.42
C LEU A 82 10.77 -3.99 -7.42
N VAL A 83 9.79 -4.32 -8.26
CA VAL A 83 9.23 -3.37 -9.23
C VAL A 83 8.62 -2.14 -8.53
N CYS A 84 7.94 -2.32 -7.39
CA CYS A 84 7.46 -1.20 -6.59
C CYS A 84 8.61 -0.29 -6.10
N ILE A 85 9.72 -0.88 -5.65
CA ILE A 85 10.89 -0.11 -5.21
C ILE A 85 11.49 0.69 -6.39
N ASP A 86 11.55 0.09 -7.57
CA ASP A 86 12.10 0.74 -8.76
C ASP A 86 11.24 1.92 -9.24
N ALA A 87 9.90 1.84 -9.07
CA ALA A 87 8.99 2.95 -9.34
C ALA A 87 9.19 4.12 -8.37
N VAL A 88 9.37 3.83 -7.08
CA VAL A 88 9.67 4.83 -6.04
C VAL A 88 11.01 5.50 -6.31
N GLU A 89 12.05 4.73 -6.64
CA GLU A 89 13.38 5.25 -6.95
C GLU A 89 13.36 6.20 -8.15
N GLU A 90 12.60 5.88 -9.19
CA GLU A 90 12.43 6.77 -10.35
C GLU A 90 11.77 8.09 -9.99
N GLY A 91 10.78 8.05 -9.10
CA GLY A 91 10.12 9.26 -8.60
C GLY A 91 11.09 10.18 -7.85
N ILE A 92 12.03 9.59 -7.10
CA ILE A 92 13.05 10.32 -6.35
C ILE A 92 14.14 10.87 -7.28
N VAL A 93 14.64 10.07 -8.23
CA VAL A 93 15.78 10.43 -9.09
C VAL A 93 15.37 11.31 -10.27
N SER A 94 14.32 10.93 -10.99
CA SER A 94 13.89 11.55 -12.25
C SER A 94 12.69 12.50 -12.06
N GLY A 95 12.24 12.64 -10.81
CA GLY A 95 11.12 13.49 -10.43
C GLY A 95 9.74 12.82 -10.50
N PRO A 96 8.72 13.46 -9.93
CA PRO A 96 7.44 12.81 -9.62
C PRO A 96 6.67 12.34 -10.86
N ARG A 97 6.72 13.10 -11.95
CA ARG A 97 6.03 12.74 -13.21
C ARG A 97 6.68 11.53 -13.88
N ALA A 98 8.00 11.36 -13.76
CA ALA A 98 8.69 10.19 -14.28
C ALA A 98 8.31 8.94 -13.46
N GLY A 99 8.29 9.08 -12.13
CA GLY A 99 7.80 8.04 -11.22
C GLY A 99 6.40 7.56 -11.56
N LEU A 100 5.43 8.47 -11.73
CA LEU A 100 4.04 8.11 -12.12
C LEU A 100 3.96 7.37 -13.47
N ARG A 101 4.79 7.76 -14.46
CA ARG A 101 4.82 7.04 -15.74
C ARG A 101 5.39 5.63 -15.58
N LYS A 102 6.48 5.48 -14.83
CA LYS A 102 7.09 4.19 -14.55
C LYS A 102 6.15 3.29 -13.76
N GLU A 103 5.47 3.83 -12.75
CA GLU A 103 4.43 3.12 -11.99
C GLU A 103 3.33 2.59 -12.91
N ALA A 104 2.80 3.43 -13.81
CA ALA A 104 1.75 3.00 -14.74
C ALA A 104 2.20 1.87 -15.68
N MET A 105 3.42 1.96 -16.23
CA MET A 105 4.00 0.91 -17.09
C MET A 105 4.24 -0.39 -16.31
N ALA A 106 4.87 -0.28 -15.14
CA ALA A 106 5.13 -1.40 -14.24
C ALA A 106 3.84 -2.09 -13.79
N PHE A 107 2.80 -1.32 -13.48
CA PHE A 107 1.49 -1.86 -13.11
C PHE A 107 0.91 -2.70 -14.25
N GLN A 108 0.93 -2.20 -15.49
CA GLN A 108 0.42 -2.95 -16.64
C GLN A 108 1.18 -4.26 -16.83
N GLU A 109 2.52 -4.23 -16.78
CA GLU A 109 3.34 -5.43 -16.90
C GLU A 109 3.00 -6.47 -15.81
N LEU A 110 2.96 -6.03 -14.56
CA LEU A 110 2.63 -6.91 -13.43
C LEU A 110 1.20 -7.43 -13.48
N PHE A 111 0.25 -6.62 -13.95
CA PHE A 111 -1.16 -7.00 -14.04
C PHE A 111 -1.36 -8.19 -14.98
N PHE A 112 -0.63 -8.23 -16.10
CA PHE A 112 -0.70 -9.34 -17.05
C PHE A 112 0.13 -10.57 -16.64
N SER A 113 0.98 -10.46 -15.62
CA SER A 113 1.81 -11.57 -15.12
C SER A 113 0.97 -12.75 -14.58
N GLY A 114 1.49 -13.96 -14.74
CA GLY A 114 0.89 -15.16 -14.14
C GLY A 114 0.84 -15.07 -12.61
N THR A 115 1.86 -14.48 -11.98
CA THR A 115 1.92 -14.28 -10.53
C THR A 115 0.75 -13.44 -10.01
N CYS A 116 0.37 -12.37 -10.71
CA CYS A 116 -0.77 -11.54 -10.31
C CYS A 116 -2.09 -12.34 -10.36
N LYS A 117 -2.32 -13.07 -11.45
CA LYS A 117 -3.50 -13.94 -11.60
C LYS A 117 -3.59 -14.99 -10.49
N SER A 118 -2.47 -15.64 -10.17
CA SER A 118 -2.41 -16.63 -9.09
C SER A 118 -2.70 -16.02 -7.72
N LEU A 119 -2.15 -14.85 -7.40
CA LEU A 119 -2.41 -14.17 -6.12
C LEU A 119 -3.87 -13.72 -5.99
N ILE A 120 -4.45 -13.20 -7.08
CA ILE A 120 -5.89 -12.86 -7.14
C ILE A 120 -6.74 -14.12 -6.90
N HIS A 121 -6.39 -15.23 -7.55
CA HIS A 121 -7.08 -16.50 -7.34
C HIS A 121 -7.02 -16.93 -5.86
N VAL A 122 -5.83 -16.95 -5.25
CA VAL A 122 -5.65 -17.28 -3.82
C VAL A 122 -6.53 -16.39 -2.94
N PHE A 123 -6.57 -15.08 -3.20
CA PHE A 123 -7.39 -14.12 -2.45
C PHE A 123 -8.89 -14.46 -2.49
N PHE A 124 -9.41 -14.88 -3.65
CA PHE A 124 -10.81 -15.29 -3.79
C PHE A 124 -11.08 -16.68 -3.20
N SER A 125 -10.17 -17.64 -3.41
CA SER A 125 -10.28 -18.98 -2.83
C SER A 125 -10.35 -18.91 -1.30
N GLN A 126 -9.49 -18.10 -0.67
CA GLN A 126 -9.50 -17.89 0.79
C GLN A 126 -10.82 -17.34 1.34
N ARG A 127 -11.60 -16.60 0.54
CA ARG A 127 -12.93 -16.11 0.94
C ARG A 127 -14.03 -17.13 0.64
N ALA A 128 -13.87 -17.89 -0.44
CA ALA A 128 -14.82 -18.90 -0.83
C ALA A 128 -14.91 -20.06 0.19
N THR A 129 -13.82 -20.38 0.89
CA THR A 129 -13.80 -21.41 1.95
C THR A 129 -14.81 -21.15 3.08
N SER A 130 -15.17 -19.89 3.33
CA SER A 130 -16.21 -19.55 4.31
C SER A 130 -17.64 -19.85 3.84
N LYS A 131 -17.85 -20.08 2.54
CA LYS A 131 -19.15 -20.28 1.88
C LYS A 131 -19.36 -21.75 1.48
N VAL A 132 -19.48 -22.62 2.48
CA VAL A 132 -19.83 -24.03 2.26
C VAL A 132 -21.32 -24.14 1.94
N LYS A 133 -21.66 -24.62 0.72
CA LYS A 133 -23.03 -25.03 0.38
C LYS A 133 -23.29 -26.38 1.04
N ASN A 134 -24.39 -26.47 1.79
CA ASN A 134 -24.79 -27.58 2.65
C ASN A 134 -24.18 -27.57 4.07
N LYS A 135 -24.61 -26.60 4.89
CA LYS A 135 -24.45 -26.68 6.36
C LYS A 135 -25.54 -27.57 6.94
N GLU A 136 -25.37 -28.89 6.88
CA GLU A 136 -25.99 -29.73 7.91
C GLU A 136 -25.38 -29.32 9.25
N LYS A 137 -26.22 -28.90 10.19
CA LYS A 137 -25.88 -28.08 11.36
C LYS A 137 -24.97 -28.73 12.43
N ASN A 138 -24.36 -29.90 12.20
CA ASN A 138 -23.59 -30.62 13.23
C ASN A 138 -22.35 -31.35 12.69
N ILE A 139 -21.54 -30.70 11.86
CA ILE A 139 -20.21 -31.23 11.52
C ILE A 139 -19.17 -30.34 12.20
N VAL A 140 -18.62 -30.82 13.31
CA VAL A 140 -17.42 -30.24 13.91
C VAL A 140 -16.28 -30.49 12.93
N LEU A 141 -15.89 -29.45 12.20
CA LEU A 141 -14.71 -29.50 11.33
C LEU A 141 -13.47 -29.50 12.21
N VAL A 142 -12.90 -30.68 12.46
CA VAL A 142 -11.59 -30.82 13.12
C VAL A 142 -10.51 -30.69 12.05
N PRO A 143 -9.60 -29.71 12.13
CA PRO A 143 -8.51 -29.61 11.19
C PRO A 143 -7.52 -30.76 11.41
N GLU A 144 -7.42 -31.69 10.46
CA GLU A 144 -6.34 -32.67 10.44
C GLU A 144 -5.02 -31.99 10.04
N LYS A 145 -3.96 -32.26 10.82
CA LYS A 145 -2.62 -31.83 10.48
C LYS A 145 -2.13 -32.68 9.30
N MET A 146 -2.15 -32.09 8.11
CA MET A 146 -1.45 -32.65 6.96
C MET A 146 0.06 -32.50 7.19
N SER A 147 0.76 -33.61 7.43
CA SER A 147 2.22 -33.65 7.35
C SER A 147 2.62 -33.55 5.89
N CYS A 148 3.17 -32.42 5.46
CA CYS A 148 3.82 -32.32 4.17
C CYS A 148 5.02 -33.29 4.16
N ILE A 149 5.03 -34.20 3.17
CA ILE A 149 6.18 -35.05 2.81
C ILE A 149 7.22 -34.20 2.10
#